data_AF-A0A3B8RG26-F1
#
_entry.id   AF-A0A3B8RG26-F1
#
_cell.length_a   1.000
_cell.length_b   1.000
_cell.length_c   1.000
_cell.angle_alpha   90.00
_cell.angle_beta   90.00
_cell.angle_gamma   90.00
#
_symmetry.space_group_name_H-M   'P 1'
#
loop_
_entity.id
_entity.type
_entity.pdbx_description
1 polymer ?
#
loop_
_entity_poly.entity_id
_entity_poly.type
_entity_poly.pdbx_seq_one_letter_code
_entity_poly.pdbx_strand_id
1 'polypeptide(L)' 'MNAPLVDLDRLQFSYKTQENLIDLTSWQLQAGEQILVSGPSGCGKST' A
#
# COMPACT_ATOMS: atom_id res chain seq x y z
N MET A 1 21.64 -0.05 -11.89
CA MET A 1 20.83 -0.26 -10.67
C MET A 1 19.41 -0.49 -11.12
N ASN A 2 18.74 -1.54 -10.62
CA ASN A 2 17.38 -1.86 -11.05
C ASN A 2 16.40 -0.94 -10.30
N ALA A 3 15.51 -0.27 -11.02
CA ALA A 3 14.45 0.53 -10.40
C ALA A 3 13.34 -0.39 -9.86
N PRO A 4 12.66 -0.02 -8.75
CA PRO A 4 11.51 -0.76 -8.27
C PRO A 4 10.42 -0.83 -9.34
N LEU A 5 9.69 -1.95 -9.38
CA LEU A 5 8.55 -2.12 -10.29
C LEU A 5 7.33 -1.32 -9.79
N VAL A 6 7.16 -1.26 -8.47
CA VAL A 6 6.16 -0.42 -7.79
C VAL A 6 6.89 0.37 -6.71
N ASP A 7 6.65 1.68 -6.67
CA ASP A 7 7.20 2.59 -5.66
C ASP A 7 6.07 3.47 -5.13
N LEU A 8 5.80 3.37 -3.83
CA LEU A 8 4.82 4.17 -3.10
C LEU A 8 5.58 5.07 -2.12
N ASP A 9 5.62 6.37 -2.41
CA ASP A 9 6.14 7.40 -1.51
C ASP A 9 4.98 8.14 -0.84
N ARG A 10 4.92 8.07 0.50
CA ARG A 10 3.94 8.79 1.33
C ARG A 10 2.49 8.66 0.85
N LEU A 11 2.05 7.42 0.60
CA LEU A 11 0.67 7.13 0.21
C LEU A 11 -0.25 7.25 1.43
N GLN A 12 -1.12 8.25 1.40
CA GLN A 12 -2.19 8.43 2.37
C GLN A 12 -3.53 8.45 1.66
N PHE A 13 -4.49 7.65 2.13
CA PHE A 13 -5.83 7.59 1.56
C PHE A 13 -6.90 7.34 2.62
N SER A 14 -8.06 7.97 2.42
CA SER A 14 -9.23 7.85 3.29
C SER A 14 -10.52 8.09 2.49
N TYR A 15 -11.55 7.27 2.72
CA TYR A 15 -12.91 7.60 2.26
C TYR A 15 -13.54 8.67 3.15
N LYS A 16 -14.54 9.41 2.63
CA LYS A 16 -15.18 10.52 3.36
C LYS A 16 -15.68 10.18 4.77
N THR A 17 -15.98 8.91 5.05
CA THR A 17 -16.55 8.43 6.32
C THR A 17 -15.57 7.68 7.20
N GLN A 18 -14.30 7.54 6.80
CA GLN A 18 -13.26 6.83 7.56
C GLN A 18 -11.97 7.64 7.55
N GLU A 19 -11.39 7.89 8.72
CA GLU A 19 -10.07 8.52 8.79
C GLU A 19 -8.96 7.49 8.47
N ASN A 20 -7.94 7.94 7.74
CA ASN A 20 -6.65 7.25 7.49
C ASN A 20 -6.74 5.74 7.19
N LEU A 21 -7.41 5.37 6.10
CA LEU A 21 -7.56 3.97 5.68
C LEU A 21 -6.23 3.36 5.21
N ILE A 22 -5.39 4.16 4.55
CA ILE A 22 -4.04 3.79 4.14
C ILE A 22 -3.11 4.92 4.60
N ASP A 23 -2.04 4.55 5.29
CA ASP A 23 -0.94 5.47 5.67
C ASP A 23 0.37 4.70 5.52
N LEU A 24 1.00 4.83 4.36
CA LEU A 24 2.27 4.19 4.01
C LEU A 24 3.33 5.26 3.78
N THR A 25 4.34 5.29 4.64
CA THR A 25 5.44 6.26 4.53
C THR A 25 6.35 5.97 3.33
N SER A 26 6.73 4.71 3.13
CA SER A 26 7.54 4.26 1.99
C SER A 26 7.38 2.76 1.81
N TRP A 27 7.05 2.34 0.59
CA TRP A 27 6.92 0.92 0.26
C TRP A 27 7.30 0.66 -1.21
N GLN A 28 8.00 -0.45 -1.46
CA GLN A 28 8.50 -0.79 -2.78
C GLN A 28 8.34 -2.28 -3.08
N LEU A 29 8.17 -2.61 -4.37
CA LEU A 29 8.14 -3.98 -4.89
C LEU A 29 9.13 -4.11 -6.05
N GLN A 30 9.97 -5.14 -6.02
CA GLN A 30 10.89 -5.47 -7.09
C GLN A 30 10.24 -6.41 -8.13
N ALA A 31 10.76 -6.37 -9.36
CA ALA A 31 10.32 -7.31 -10.38
C ALA A 31 10.63 -8.76 -9.96
N GLY A 32 9.61 -9.62 -9.98
CA GLY A 32 9.72 -11.03 -9.57
C GLY A 32 9.36 -11.31 -8.10
N GLU A 33 9.14 -10.28 -7.28
CA GLU A 33 8.65 -10.46 -5.91
C GLU A 33 7.14 -10.77 -5.89
N GLN A 34 6.75 -11.58 -4.91
CA GLN A 34 5.35 -11.85 -4.59
C GLN A 34 5.08 -11.40 -3.16
N ILE A 35 3.98 -10.69 -2.96
CA ILE A 35 3.59 -10.13 -1.67
C ILE A 35 2.17 -10.55 -1.29
N LEU A 36 1.96 -10.78 0.00
CA LEU A 36 0.66 -11.02 0.60
C LEU A 36 0.20 -9.78 1.36
N VAL A 37 -0.89 -9.19 0.90
CA VAL A 37 -1.61 -8.15 1.66
C VAL A 37 -2.69 -8.83 2.49
N SER A 38 -2.59 -8.76 3.82
CA SER A 38 -3.51 -9.45 4.74
C SER A 38 -3.95 -8.55 5.90
N GLY A 39 -5.07 -8.89 6.53
CA GLY A 39 -5.66 -8.11 7.60
C GLY A 39 -7.19 -8.22 7.68
N PRO A 40 -7.83 -7.71 8.75
CA PRO A 40 -9.27 -7.81 8.99
C PRO A 40 -10.14 -7.23 7.85
N SER A 41 -11.42 -7.61 7.79
CA SER A 41 -12.36 -6.97 6.86
C SER A 41 -12.46 -5.47 7.11
N GLY A 42 -12.49 -4.67 6.04
CA GLY A 42 -12.58 -3.20 6.14
C GLY A 42 -11.27 -2.45 6.43
N CYS A 43 -10.12 -3.13 6.56
CA CYS A 43 -8.83 -2.48 6.86
C CYS A 43 -8.10 -1.88 5.63
N GLY A 44 -8.76 -1.75 4.47
CA GLY A 44 -8.18 -1.08 3.30
C GLY A 44 -7.42 -1.95 2.29
N LYS A 45 -7.35 -3.29 2.43
CA LYS A 45 -6.56 -4.17 1.54
C LYS A 45 -6.87 -4.07 0.03
N SER A 46 -8.12 -3.79 -0.31
CA SER A 46 -8.59 -3.71 -1.72
C SER A 46 -8.60 -2.28 -2.25
N THR A 47 -8.21 -1.32 -1.41
CA THR A 47 -8.10 0.10 -1.74
C THR A 47 -6.63 0.43 -1.96
#